data_AF-A0A2A3MN43-F1
#
_entry.id   AF-A0A2A3MN43-F1
#
_cell.length_a   1.000
_cell.length_b   1.000
_cell.length_c   1.000
_cell.angle_alpha   90.00
_cell.angle_beta   90.00
_cell.angle_gamma   90.00
#
_symmetry.space_group_name_H-M   'P 1'
#
loop_
_entity.id
_entity.type
_entity.pdbx_description
1 polymer ?
#
loop_
_entity_poly.entity_id
_entity_poly.type
_entity_poly.pdbx_seq_one_letter_code
_entity_poly.pdbx_strand_id
1 'polypeptide(L)' 'MWVQIAIMVASYVLSVALAPKPPQQKPAAFEDFDFPLFEEGEPKTAVFGQCWSKSWMCLTVGNYRTRRVKIGGGKK' A
#
# COMPACT_ATOMS: atom_id res chain seq x y z
N MET A 1 -9.99 -43.94 -17.19
CA MET A 1 -10.42 -42.52 -17.07
C MET A 1 -10.46 -42.01 -15.63
N TRP A 2 -11.14 -42.67 -14.69
CA TRP A 2 -11.24 -42.17 -13.29
C TRP A 2 -9.90 -42.02 -12.55
N VAL A 3 -8.95 -42.93 -12.80
CA VAL A 3 -7.60 -42.86 -12.21
C VAL A 3 -6.82 -41.64 -12.72
N GLN A 4 -6.98 -41.27 -13.99
CA GLN A 4 -6.33 -40.07 -14.56
C GLN A 4 -6.91 -38.79 -13.95
N ILE A 5 -8.23 -38.75 -13.74
CA ILE A 5 -8.90 -37.63 -13.06
C ILE A 5 -8.39 -37.50 -11.62
N ALA A 6 -8.25 -38.61 -10.89
CA ALA A 6 -7.72 -38.60 -9.53
C ALA A 6 -6.28 -38.08 -9.45
N ILE A 7 -5.42 -38.49 -10.39
CA ILE A 7 -4.02 -38.01 -10.47
C ILE A 7 -3.98 -36.50 -10.77
N MET A 8 -4.87 -36.00 -11.64
CA MET A 8 -4.94 -34.58 -11.96
C MET A 8 -5.40 -33.73 -10.77
N VAL A 9 -6.38 -34.20 -10.01
CA VAL A 9 -6.83 -33.50 -8.79
C VAL A 9 -5.72 -33.52 -7.73
N ALA A 10 -5.04 -34.65 -7.56
CA ALA A 10 -3.95 -34.76 -6.60
C ALA A 10 -2.77 -33.83 -6.96
N SER A 11 -2.39 -33.74 -8.24
CA SER A 11 -1.29 -32.87 -8.68
C SER A 11 -1.66 -31.39 -8.54
N TYR A 12 -2.91 -31.01 -8.79
CA TYR A 12 -3.39 -29.64 -8.59
C TYR A 12 -3.35 -29.22 -7.12
N VAL A 13 -3.84 -30.07 -6.21
CA VAL A 13 -3.79 -29.80 -4.77
C VAL A 13 -2.35 -29.68 -4.28
N LEU A 14 -1.46 -30.54 -4.76
CA LEU A 14 -0.04 -30.48 -4.42
C LEU A 14 0.62 -29.19 -4.93
N SER A 15 0.28 -28.76 -6.15
CA SER A 15 0.76 -27.53 -6.75
C SER A 15 0.32 -26.29 -5.97
N VAL A 16 -0.93 -26.25 -5.51
CA VAL A 16 -1.44 -25.15 -4.69
C VAL A 16 -0.82 -25.16 -3.29
N ALA A 17 -0.60 -26.34 -2.70
CA ALA A 17 0.02 -26.47 -1.38
C ALA A 17 1.51 -26.09 -1.38
N LEU A 18 2.24 -26.40 -2.46
CA LEU A 18 3.65 -26.08 -2.63
C LEU A 18 3.88 -24.70 -3.27
N ALA A 19 2.82 -24.04 -3.75
CA ALA A 19 2.94 -22.73 -4.36
C ALA A 19 3.55 -21.75 -3.34
N PRO A 20 4.63 -21.03 -3.71
CA PRO A 20 5.21 -20.03 -2.85
C PRO A 20 4.15 -18.97 -2.54
N LYS A 21 4.04 -18.59 -1.28
CA LYS A 21 3.09 -17.56 -0.86
C LYS A 21 3.32 -16.29 -1.68
N PRO A 22 2.25 -15.62 -2.15
CA PRO A 22 2.39 -14.44 -2.97
C PRO A 22 3.26 -13.40 -2.24
N PRO A 23 4.15 -12.70 -2.96
CA PRO A 23 5.06 -11.74 -2.36
C PRO A 23 4.24 -10.68 -1.62
N GLN A 24 4.61 -10.43 -0.37
CA GLN A 24 3.97 -9.39 0.43
C GLN A 24 4.26 -8.05 -0.23
N GLN A 25 3.21 -7.29 -0.57
CA GLN A 25 3.35 -5.96 -1.16
C GLN A 25 4.31 -5.13 -0.29
N LYS A 26 5.35 -4.59 -0.93
CA LYS A 26 6.33 -3.76 -0.25
C LYS A 26 5.58 -2.55 0.32
N PRO A 27 5.81 -2.20 1.61
CA PRO A 27 5.27 -0.95 2.15
C PRO A 27 5.64 0.20 1.23
N ALA A 28 4.68 1.07 0.92
CA ALA A 28 4.96 2.30 0.19
C ALA A 28 6.06 3.07 0.93
N ALA A 29 7.13 3.37 0.21
CA ALA A 29 8.25 4.15 0.71
C ALA A 29 7.86 5.64 0.71
N PHE A 30 8.64 6.44 1.44
CA PHE A 30 8.46 7.89 1.46
C PHE A 30 8.48 8.51 0.05
N GLU A 31 9.34 7.97 -0.82
CA GLU A 31 9.56 8.40 -2.19
C GLU A 31 8.43 8.04 -3.15
N ASP A 32 7.48 7.17 -2.75
CA ASP A 32 6.33 6.80 -3.58
C ASP A 32 5.20 7.86 -3.54
N PHE A 33 5.37 8.91 -2.72
CA PHE A 33 4.37 9.97 -2.53
C PHE A 33 4.88 11.31 -3.04
N ASP A 34 4.10 11.94 -3.94
CA ASP A 34 4.31 13.35 -4.29
C ASP A 34 3.67 14.24 -3.22
N PHE A 35 4.53 14.94 -2.47
CA PHE A 35 4.10 15.95 -1.51
C PHE A 35 4.15 17.34 -2.15
N PRO A 36 3.21 18.23 -1.83
CA PRO A 36 3.32 19.63 -2.24
C PRO A 36 4.48 20.27 -1.47
N LEU A 37 5.61 20.43 -2.16
CA LEU A 37 6.80 21.14 -1.71
C LEU A 37 6.85 22.49 -2.45
N PHE A 38 7.35 23.51 -1.76
CA PHE A 38 7.66 24.77 -2.42
C PHE A 38 8.98 24.65 -3.17
N GLU A 39 9.09 25.35 -4.30
CA GLU A 39 10.38 25.57 -4.95
C GLU A 39 11.08 26.78 -4.33
N GLU A 40 12.41 26.79 -4.41
CA GLU A 40 13.22 27.88 -3.86
C GLU A 40 13.01 29.16 -4.68
N GLY A 41 12.43 30.19 -4.06
CA GLY A 41 12.09 31.46 -4.72
C GLY A 41 10.59 31.73 -4.85
N GLU A 42 9.72 30.77 -4.49
CA GLU A 42 8.27 30.98 -4.44
C GLU A 42 7.89 32.13 -3.46
N PRO A 43 6.99 33.05 -3.86
CA PRO A 43 6.60 34.18 -3.02
C PRO A 43 5.83 33.71 -1.78
N LYS A 44 6.30 34.09 -0.59
CA LYS A 44 5.62 33.81 0.67
C LYS A 44 4.45 34.77 0.86
N THR A 45 3.24 34.24 0.83
CA THR A 45 2.02 34.99 1.14
C THR A 45 1.78 34.98 2.65
N ALA A 46 1.68 36.17 3.26
CA ALA A 46 1.18 36.34 4.61
C ALA A 46 -0.32 36.65 4.54
N VAL A 47 -1.14 35.76 5.12
CA VAL A 47 -2.61 35.93 5.12
C VAL A 47 -3.03 36.63 6.41
N PHE A 48 -3.77 37.74 6.27
CA PHE A 48 -4.45 38.40 7.37
C PHE A 48 -5.97 38.21 7.22
N GLY A 49 -6.60 37.49 8.13
CA GLY A 49 -8.01 37.09 8.05
C GLY A 49 -8.23 35.69 7.47
N GLN A 50 -9.46 35.38 7.06
CA GLN A 50 -9.79 34.10 6.41
C GLN A 50 -9.80 34.25 4.88
N CYS A 51 -8.96 33.48 4.20
CA CYS A 51 -9.00 33.34 2.75
C CYS A 51 -8.76 31.89 2.34
N TRP A 52 -9.24 31.52 1.15
CA TRP A 52 -8.90 30.23 0.53
C TRP A 52 -7.59 30.39 -0.25
N SER A 53 -6.57 29.60 0.11
CA SER A 53 -5.31 29.54 -0.62
C SER A 53 -5.32 28.37 -1.60
N LYS A 54 -4.78 28.58 -2.79
CA LYS A 54 -4.54 27.51 -3.78
C LYS A 54 -3.25 26.73 -3.49
N SER A 55 -2.32 27.33 -2.75
CA SER A 55 -1.02 26.73 -2.43
C SER A 55 -0.92 26.42 -0.94
N TRP A 56 -0.47 25.21 -0.63
CA TRP A 56 -0.17 24.72 0.71
C TRP A 56 1.06 23.83 0.61
N MET A 57 1.83 23.73 1.69
CA MET A 57 3.04 22.93 1.71
C MET A 57 3.04 21.98 2.91
N CYS A 58 3.48 20.75 2.68
CA CYS A 58 3.60 19.75 3.73
C CYS A 58 4.97 19.89 4.44
N LEU A 59 4.97 20.36 5.69
CA LEU A 59 6.20 20.60 6.46
C LEU A 59 6.76 19.34 7.12
N THR A 60 5.89 18.45 7.57
CA THR A 60 6.27 17.24 8.27
C THR A 60 5.26 16.15 8.03
N VAL A 61 5.77 14.94 7.96
CA VAL A 61 5.06 13.73 7.62
C VAL A 61 5.64 12.61 8.47
N GLY A 62 4.76 11.79 9.03
CA GLY A 62 5.14 10.78 10.00
C GLY A 62 4.27 9.54 9.91
N ASN A 63 4.59 8.56 10.77
CA ASN A 63 3.85 7.30 10.88
C ASN A 63 3.88 6.40 9.63
N TYR A 64 5.06 6.28 8.99
CA TYR A 64 5.33 5.33 7.89
C TYR A 64 5.36 3.85 8.33
N ARG A 65 5.16 3.59 9.62
CA ARG A 65 5.25 2.23 10.15
C ARG A 65 4.00 1.45 9.79
N THR A 66 4.15 0.44 8.95
CA THR A 66 3.07 -0.49 8.68
C THR A 66 2.90 -1.47 9.84
N ARG A 67 1.68 -1.57 10.37
CA ARG A 67 1.29 -2.62 11.31
C ARG A 67 0.47 -3.65 10.55
N ARG A 68 0.83 -4.93 10.64
CA ARG A 68 -0.01 -6.00 10.09
C ARG A 68 -1.40 -5.90 10.71
N VAL A 69 -2.42 -5.68 9.88
CA VAL A 69 -3.81 -5.86 10.28
C VAL A 69 -4.00 -7.36 10.48
N LYS A 70 -4.00 -7.81 11.74
CA LYS A 70 -4.44 -9.16 12.08
C LYS A 70 -5.96 -9.14 11.96
N ILE A 71 -6.49 -9.53 10.80
CA ILE A 71 -7.90 -9.89 10.69
C ILE A 71 -8.05 -11.17 11.51
N GLY A 72 -8.48 -11.01 12.77
CA GLY A 72 -8.89 -12.13 13.59
C GLY A 72 -10.17 -12.69 13.01
N GLY A 73 -10.05 -13.77 12.22
CA GLY A 73 -11.17 -14.59 11.80
C GLY A 73 -12.33 -13.82 11.17
N GLY A 74 -12.11 -13.24 9.98
CA GLY A 74 -13.22 -12.94 9.09
C GLY A 74 -13.94 -14.25 8.77
N LYS A 75 -15.19 -14.36 9.20
CA LYS A 75 -16.05 -15.55 9.11
C LYS A 75 -16.02 -16.18 7.72
N LYS A 76 -15.97 -17.53 7.75
CA LYS A 76 -16.42 -18.54 6.78
C LYS A 76 -16.76 -18.06 5.37
#